data_AF-A0A952IRU0-F1
#
_entry.id   AF-A0A952IRU0-F1
#
_cell.length_a   1.000
_cell.length_b   1.000
_cell.length_c   1.000
_cell.angle_alpha   90.00
_cell.angle_beta   90.00
_cell.angle_gamma   90.00
#
_symmetry.space_group_name_H-M   'P 1'
#
loop_
_entity.id
_entity.type
_entity.pdbx_description
1 polymer ?
#
loop_
_entity_poly.entity_id
_entity_poly.type
_entity_poly.pdbx_seq_one_letter_code
_entity_poly.pdbx_strand_id
1 'polypeptide(L)'
;MIYKKSVYRKSWQPVIRASFIAAGLIVAAGCSDSDSSSEESEDAAENSDPTPDPEESGAVVDIYNAIFTERSADCGDYVNTLDATVTDIKNSLTFNADVQITATDTECTITSNSVPNHDFNDESAAFAGGLEGATITATDLVSTVTRTPTLAATTTPLSQGVKNAIFLNGVRLDILSAGCYRPNSPDAGEDGNVGIGCDSNADWLLDPLGTESKFGVDQHNAHTQPGGLYHYHGGPNAMFDDNPGSNGSPVIGFAADGYPVYGSYFYDNNTGQVRKAISGYTLKTGSRGTRSDTNPGGDHNGTYNDDWEYTGNGDLDECNGMAVDGQYGYYVTDTYPWVIKCFSGTPHESFGNNNIQGPGGPPGN
;
A
#
# COMPACT_ATOMS: atom_id res chain seq x y z
N MET A 1 10.84 15.89 1.72
CA MET A 1 11.57 14.72 2.28
C MET A 1 10.52 13.62 2.38
N ILE A 2 10.63 12.56 1.58
CA ILE A 2 9.47 11.70 1.27
C ILE A 2 9.01 10.90 2.50
N TYR A 3 9.89 10.63 3.46
CA TYR A 3 9.66 9.70 4.57
C TYR A 3 10.51 9.98 5.82
N LYS A 4 10.17 9.27 6.90
CA LYS A 4 10.96 9.09 8.12
C LYS A 4 11.27 7.59 8.30
N LYS A 5 12.45 7.25 8.82
CA LYS A 5 12.78 5.86 9.17
C LYS A 5 11.99 5.41 10.40
N SER A 6 11.33 4.26 10.29
CA SER A 6 10.59 3.65 11.40
C SER A 6 11.54 3.19 12.50
N VAL A 7 11.31 3.61 13.74
CA VAL A 7 12.08 3.16 14.92
C VAL A 7 11.31 2.06 15.63
N TYR A 8 11.15 0.92 14.96
CA TYR A 8 10.43 -0.23 15.51
C TYR A 8 11.25 -0.91 16.63
N ARG A 9 11.17 -0.37 17.85
CA ARG A 9 11.65 -1.07 19.05
C ARG A 9 10.69 -2.21 19.37
N LYS A 10 11.06 -3.45 19.05
CA LYS A 10 10.42 -4.66 19.60
C LYS A 10 10.38 -4.56 21.13
N SER A 11 9.22 -4.20 21.69
CA SER A 11 9.01 -4.06 23.12
C SER A 11 8.79 -5.43 23.76
N TRP A 12 9.86 -6.23 23.84
CA TRP A 12 9.92 -7.28 24.86
C TRP A 12 9.95 -6.60 26.23
N GLN A 13 8.85 -6.70 26.98
CA GLN A 13 8.84 -6.33 28.40
C GLN A 13 9.25 -7.54 29.25
N PRO A 14 10.50 -7.60 29.77
CA PRO A 14 10.79 -8.50 30.87
C PRO A 14 10.11 -7.97 32.14
N VAL A 15 9.37 -8.84 32.83
CA VAL A 15 8.80 -8.52 34.15
C VAL A 15 9.94 -8.44 35.18
N ILE A 16 10.50 -7.24 35.38
CA ILE A 16 11.53 -6.99 36.38
C ILE A 16 10.89 -6.31 37.60
N ARG A 17 10.95 -6.99 38.74
CA ARG A 17 10.49 -6.46 40.03
C ARG A 17 11.39 -5.31 40.46
N ALA A 18 10.78 -4.22 40.92
CA ALA A 18 11.50 -3.06 41.45
C ALA A 18 12.27 -3.40 42.73
N SER A 19 13.51 -2.92 42.81
CA SER A 19 14.28 -2.79 44.06
C SER A 19 14.96 -1.42 44.08
N PHE A 20 14.67 -0.64 45.12
CA PHE A 20 15.26 0.68 45.34
C PHE A 20 16.71 0.58 45.84
N ILE A 21 17.64 1.33 45.23
CA ILE A 21 18.84 1.87 45.91
C ILE A 21 19.06 3.31 45.40
N ALA A 22 19.49 4.21 46.29
CA ALA A 22 19.71 5.62 46.02
C ALA A 22 21.16 6.06 46.37
N ALA A 23 21.47 7.33 46.09
CA ALA A 23 22.74 8.06 46.29
C ALA A 23 23.84 7.79 45.23
N GLY A 24 24.67 8.78 44.86
CA GLY A 24 24.69 10.20 45.27
C GLY A 24 25.69 11.05 44.46
N LEU A 25 25.62 12.38 44.58
CA LEU A 25 26.53 13.34 43.92
C LEU A 25 27.94 13.32 44.50
N ILE A 26 28.96 13.49 43.64
CA ILE A 26 30.19 14.25 43.93
C ILE A 26 30.59 15.06 42.69
N VAL A 27 31.06 16.29 42.89
CA VAL A 27 31.63 17.21 41.87
C VAL A 27 33.09 17.52 42.25
N ALA A 28 34.02 17.54 41.29
CA ALA A 28 35.31 18.24 41.39
C ALA A 28 35.91 18.50 39.99
N ALA A 29 36.80 19.50 39.87
CA ALA A 29 37.39 19.97 38.61
C ALA A 29 38.93 20.04 38.67
N GLY A 30 39.58 20.23 37.51
CA GLY A 30 41.02 20.48 37.30
C GLY A 30 41.45 20.02 35.90
N CYS A 31 41.89 20.91 34.98
CA CYS A 31 43.26 21.42 34.79
C CYS A 31 44.27 20.33 34.31
N SER A 32 45.22 20.57 33.39
CA SER A 32 45.42 21.57 32.32
C SER A 32 46.55 21.07 31.39
N ASP A 33 46.70 21.66 30.19
CA ASP A 33 47.89 21.66 29.30
C ASP A 33 48.40 20.27 28.79
N SER A 34 49.14 20.13 27.67
CA SER A 34 50.02 21.05 26.93
C SER A 34 50.34 20.51 25.52
N ASP A 35 50.68 21.40 24.56
CA ASP A 35 51.64 21.24 23.43
C ASP A 35 51.54 20.04 22.44
N SER A 36 51.84 20.14 21.14
CA SER A 36 52.26 21.21 20.19
C SER A 36 51.95 20.71 18.75
N SER A 37 52.35 21.27 17.60
CA SER A 37 53.32 22.31 17.17
C SER A 37 52.92 22.90 15.79
N SER A 38 53.78 23.75 15.18
CA SER A 38 54.09 23.91 13.73
C SER A 38 52.99 23.72 12.65
N GLU A 39 52.87 24.53 11.59
CA GLU A 39 53.72 25.60 11.02
C GLU A 39 52.87 26.39 10.01
N GLU A 40 53.24 27.64 9.68
CA GLU A 40 52.64 28.35 8.54
C GLU A 40 53.27 27.89 7.22
N SER A 41 52.45 27.57 6.22
CA SER A 41 52.87 27.57 4.82
C SER A 41 51.77 28.21 3.96
N GLU A 42 52.05 29.41 3.46
CA GLU A 42 51.31 29.99 2.33
C GLU A 42 51.59 29.14 1.09
N ASP A 43 50.55 28.68 0.40
CA ASP A 43 50.69 28.24 -0.99
C ASP A 43 49.45 28.58 -1.81
N ALA A 44 49.66 28.82 -3.11
CA ALA A 44 48.78 29.65 -3.92
C ALA A 44 47.46 28.96 -4.32
N ALA A 45 46.38 29.75 -4.35
CA ALA A 45 45.10 29.32 -4.93
C ALA A 45 45.20 29.23 -6.46
N GLU A 46 45.29 28.02 -6.99
CA GLU A 46 45.12 27.76 -8.42
C GLU A 46 43.62 27.60 -8.73
N ASN A 47 43.08 28.55 -9.51
CA ASN A 47 41.65 28.63 -9.81
C ASN A 47 41.27 27.68 -10.96
N SER A 48 41.00 26.41 -10.64
CA SER A 48 40.41 25.45 -11.58
C SER A 48 38.88 25.58 -11.60
N ASP A 49 38.38 26.14 -12.70
CA ASP A 49 36.97 26.19 -13.06
C ASP A 49 36.41 24.76 -13.20
N PRO A 50 35.42 24.33 -12.39
CA PRO A 50 34.84 23.00 -12.52
C PRO A 50 33.89 22.99 -13.72
N THR A 51 34.35 22.40 -14.82
CA THR A 51 33.47 21.97 -15.91
C THR A 51 32.31 21.17 -15.34
N PRO A 52 31.04 21.46 -15.72
CA PRO A 52 29.91 20.75 -15.15
C PRO A 52 29.98 19.27 -15.53
N ASP A 53 30.06 18.43 -14.52
CA ASP A 53 30.03 16.97 -14.66
C ASP A 53 28.63 16.58 -15.17
N PRO A 54 28.50 15.88 -16.30
CA PRO A 54 27.21 15.42 -16.77
C PRO A 54 26.75 14.20 -15.95
N GLU A 55 25.47 14.16 -15.62
CA GLU A 55 24.78 13.06 -14.93
C GLU A 55 25.03 12.97 -13.42
N GLU A 56 24.43 13.90 -12.67
CA GLU A 56 23.97 13.61 -11.31
C GLU A 56 22.86 12.52 -11.40
N SER A 57 23.30 11.26 -11.43
CA SER A 57 22.45 10.09 -11.24
C SER A 57 21.71 10.25 -9.91
N GLY A 58 20.40 10.49 -9.99
CA GLY A 58 19.57 10.78 -8.82
C GLY A 58 19.77 9.72 -7.74
N ALA A 59 20.11 10.16 -6.53
CA ALA A 59 20.46 9.26 -5.44
C ALA A 59 19.31 8.29 -5.14
N VAL A 60 19.60 6.98 -5.16
CA VAL A 60 18.64 5.92 -4.82
C VAL A 60 18.24 6.03 -3.35
N VAL A 61 16.95 5.86 -3.08
CA VAL A 61 16.35 6.09 -1.76
C VAL A 61 15.82 4.78 -1.15
N ASP A 62 16.51 4.32 -0.11
CA ASP A 62 16.10 3.17 0.71
C ASP A 62 14.79 3.47 1.47
N ILE A 63 13.72 2.80 1.04
CA ILE A 63 12.37 2.85 1.60
C ILE A 63 12.01 1.61 2.45
N TYR A 64 12.97 0.75 2.85
CA TYR A 64 12.69 -0.42 3.67
C TYR A 64 12.03 -0.03 5.00
N ASN A 65 10.79 -0.51 5.21
CA ASN A 65 9.93 -0.16 6.34
C ASN A 65 9.81 1.36 6.60
N ALA A 66 9.90 2.17 5.54
CA ALA A 66 9.73 3.62 5.59
C ALA A 66 8.28 4.01 5.94
N ILE A 67 8.12 5.06 6.74
CA ILE A 67 6.84 5.74 6.97
C ILE A 67 6.90 7.08 6.23
N PHE A 68 6.05 7.24 5.23
CA PHE A 68 6.04 8.41 4.36
C PHE A 68 5.47 9.63 5.08
N THR A 69 5.79 10.81 4.56
CA THR A 69 5.37 12.09 5.13
C THR A 69 4.84 13.09 4.11
N GLU A 70 5.05 12.87 2.82
CA GLU A 70 4.59 13.78 1.78
C GLU A 70 3.10 13.58 1.48
N ARG A 71 2.37 14.69 1.30
CA ARG A 71 0.90 14.73 1.12
C ARG A 71 0.45 15.33 -0.21
N SER A 72 1.39 15.73 -1.08
CA SER A 72 1.07 16.29 -2.38
C SER A 72 0.18 15.34 -3.20
N ALA A 73 -0.80 15.91 -3.87
CA ALA A 73 -1.65 15.18 -4.80
C ALA A 73 -1.09 15.11 -6.23
N ASP A 74 0.03 15.79 -6.49
CA ASP A 74 0.73 15.72 -7.76
C ASP A 74 1.79 14.61 -7.68
N CYS A 75 1.64 13.58 -8.51
CA CYS A 75 2.62 12.49 -8.60
C CYS A 75 4.03 12.98 -9.01
N GLY A 76 4.15 14.17 -9.61
CA GLY A 76 5.42 14.80 -9.96
C GLY A 76 6.29 15.14 -8.75
N ASP A 77 5.70 15.37 -7.58
CA ASP A 77 6.45 15.64 -6.34
C ASP A 77 7.09 14.36 -5.73
N TYR A 78 6.81 13.20 -6.33
CA TYR A 78 7.32 11.88 -5.93
C TYR A 78 8.40 11.33 -6.88
N VAL A 79 8.84 12.11 -7.88
CA VAL A 79 9.91 11.72 -8.82
C VAL A 79 11.17 11.31 -8.07
N ASN A 80 11.55 10.04 -8.21
CA ASN A 80 12.66 9.42 -7.47
C ASN A 80 12.99 8.02 -8.02
N THR A 81 14.12 7.46 -7.56
CA THR A 81 14.44 6.03 -7.63
C THR A 81 14.45 5.48 -6.21
N LEU A 82 13.62 4.49 -5.91
CA LEU A 82 13.40 3.94 -4.58
C LEU A 82 13.80 2.45 -4.57
N ASP A 83 14.47 2.00 -3.51
CA ASP A 83 14.81 0.59 -3.30
C ASP A 83 14.47 0.10 -1.89
N ALA A 84 14.39 -1.21 -1.70
CA ALA A 84 14.32 -1.84 -0.38
C ALA A 84 14.75 -3.30 -0.44
N THR A 85 15.63 -3.73 0.46
CA THR A 85 15.93 -5.16 0.64
C THR A 85 14.95 -5.76 1.66
N VAL A 86 14.15 -6.74 1.22
CA VAL A 86 13.05 -7.35 2.00
C VAL A 86 13.16 -8.87 2.08
N THR A 87 12.46 -9.46 3.04
CA THR A 87 12.46 -10.89 3.35
C THR A 87 11.10 -11.51 3.10
N ASP A 88 11.07 -12.60 2.34
CA ASP A 88 10.01 -13.60 2.40
C ASP A 88 10.22 -14.42 3.68
N ILE A 89 9.37 -14.18 4.70
CA ILE A 89 9.61 -14.67 6.06
C ILE A 89 9.56 -16.20 6.10
N LYS A 90 8.52 -16.81 5.54
CA LYS A 90 8.35 -18.27 5.50
C LYS A 90 9.42 -18.99 4.69
N ASN A 91 9.78 -18.47 3.53
CA ASN A 91 10.77 -19.12 2.65
C ASN A 91 12.22 -18.75 3.00
N SER A 92 12.45 -17.75 3.87
CA SER A 92 13.77 -17.20 4.22
C SER A 92 14.56 -16.73 2.98
N LEU A 93 13.86 -16.14 2.01
CA LEU A 93 14.44 -15.60 0.78
C LEU A 93 14.53 -14.08 0.85
N THR A 94 15.56 -13.51 0.25
CA THR A 94 15.75 -12.06 0.14
C THR A 94 15.40 -11.58 -1.26
N PHE A 95 14.63 -10.49 -1.34
CA PHE A 95 14.29 -9.79 -2.57
C PHE A 95 14.71 -8.32 -2.45
N ASN A 96 14.89 -7.65 -3.59
CA ASN A 96 15.07 -6.20 -3.64
C ASN A 96 13.90 -5.59 -4.41
N ALA A 97 13.20 -4.64 -3.79
CA ALA A 97 12.29 -3.75 -4.47
C ALA A 97 13.07 -2.73 -5.29
N ASP A 98 12.54 -2.44 -6.48
CA ASP A 98 13.00 -1.38 -7.36
C ASP A 98 11.76 -0.64 -7.86
N VAL A 99 11.76 0.69 -7.68
CA VAL A 99 10.71 1.59 -8.16
C VAL A 99 11.36 2.84 -8.74
N GLN A 100 10.99 3.22 -9.96
CA GLN A 100 11.39 4.48 -10.56
C GLN A 100 10.14 5.28 -10.93
N ILE A 101 10.10 6.52 -10.45
CA ILE A 101 9.04 7.49 -10.71
C ILE A 101 9.63 8.62 -11.55
N THR A 102 9.11 8.82 -12.74
CA THR A 102 9.46 9.92 -13.65
C THR A 102 8.22 10.76 -13.96
N ALA A 103 8.39 12.02 -14.34
CA ALA A 103 7.28 12.90 -14.67
C ALA A 103 7.53 13.75 -15.91
N THR A 104 6.44 14.03 -16.61
CA THR A 104 6.28 15.06 -17.64
C THR A 104 5.40 16.18 -17.08
N ASP A 105 5.08 17.20 -17.87
CA ASP A 105 4.14 18.27 -17.46
C ASP A 105 2.72 17.76 -17.17
N THR A 106 2.31 16.62 -17.75
CA THR A 106 0.92 16.11 -17.69
C THR A 106 0.78 14.79 -16.94
N GLU A 107 1.81 13.94 -16.93
CA GLU A 107 1.73 12.54 -16.49
C GLU A 107 3.01 12.10 -15.78
N CYS A 108 2.88 11.19 -14.81
CA CYS A 108 3.98 10.46 -14.22
C CYS A 108 3.99 9.01 -14.71
N THR A 109 5.17 8.45 -14.93
CA THR A 109 5.36 7.02 -15.18
C THR A 109 6.03 6.40 -13.96
N ILE A 110 5.39 5.38 -13.41
CA ILE A 110 5.88 4.57 -12.28
C ILE A 110 6.21 3.20 -12.84
N THR A 111 7.51 2.87 -12.89
CA THR A 111 8.00 1.53 -13.21
C THR A 111 8.43 0.82 -11.93
N SER A 112 8.13 -0.47 -11.81
CA SER A 112 8.45 -1.22 -10.58
C SER A 112 8.50 -2.72 -10.82
N ASN A 113 9.34 -3.44 -10.08
CA ASN A 113 9.41 -4.91 -10.12
C ASN A 113 8.35 -5.63 -9.23
N SER A 114 7.40 -4.88 -8.67
CA SER A 114 6.28 -5.37 -7.84
C SER A 114 6.67 -6.15 -6.57
N VAL A 115 7.88 -5.94 -6.05
CA VAL A 115 8.31 -6.37 -4.71
C VAL A 115 7.98 -5.26 -3.71
N PRO A 116 7.38 -5.54 -2.53
CA PRO A 116 7.05 -4.52 -1.54
C PRO A 116 8.27 -3.93 -0.84
N ASN A 117 8.08 -2.83 -0.11
CA ASN A 117 9.12 -2.21 0.74
C ASN A 117 9.17 -2.73 2.19
N HIS A 118 8.49 -3.84 2.47
CA HIS A 118 8.43 -4.47 3.78
C HIS A 118 8.60 -5.99 3.66
N ASP A 119 8.94 -6.66 4.76
CA ASP A 119 8.96 -8.12 4.81
C ASP A 119 7.52 -8.67 4.64
N PHE A 120 7.37 -9.83 4.02
CA PHE A 120 6.07 -10.38 3.60
C PHE A 120 6.01 -11.90 3.79
N ASN A 121 4.85 -12.52 3.52
CA ASN A 121 4.64 -13.97 3.69
C ASN A 121 4.95 -14.46 5.12
N ASP A 122 4.41 -13.78 6.13
CA ASP A 122 4.50 -14.17 7.54
C ASP A 122 3.61 -15.38 7.87
N GLU A 123 3.54 -15.78 9.14
CA GLU A 123 2.77 -16.95 9.59
C GLU A 123 1.27 -16.92 9.23
N SER A 124 0.65 -15.74 9.08
CA SER A 124 -0.75 -15.60 8.65
C SER A 124 -0.99 -15.99 7.18
N ALA A 125 0.03 -15.83 6.32
CA ALA A 125 -0.08 -16.01 4.88
C ALA A 125 -0.36 -17.45 4.44
N ALA A 126 -1.18 -17.62 3.40
CA ALA A 126 -1.41 -18.89 2.72
C ALA A 126 -1.48 -18.70 1.20
N PHE A 127 -0.40 -18.15 0.64
CA PHE A 127 -0.29 -17.78 -0.77
C PHE A 127 -0.56 -18.95 -1.73
N ALA A 128 -1.14 -18.62 -2.90
CA ALA A 128 -1.50 -19.60 -3.91
C ALA A 128 -0.25 -20.28 -4.51
N GLY A 129 -0.12 -21.59 -4.27
CA GLY A 129 1.02 -22.41 -4.73
C GLY A 129 1.36 -23.59 -3.81
N GLY A 130 0.92 -23.55 -2.56
CA GLY A 130 0.97 -24.69 -1.64
C GLY A 130 2.28 -24.85 -0.86
N LEU A 131 2.45 -26.02 -0.24
CA LEU A 131 3.45 -26.29 0.80
C LEU A 131 4.91 -26.36 0.31
N GLU A 132 5.18 -26.29 -1.00
CA GLU A 132 6.55 -26.23 -1.56
C GLU A 132 6.99 -24.79 -1.92
N GLY A 133 6.45 -23.79 -1.22
CA GLY A 133 6.98 -22.42 -1.25
C GLY A 133 6.37 -21.54 -2.33
N ALA A 134 5.08 -21.24 -2.20
CA ALA A 134 4.53 -20.04 -2.83
C ALA A 134 5.33 -18.82 -2.34
N THR A 135 6.03 -18.17 -3.28
CA THR A 135 6.85 -16.98 -3.08
C THR A 135 6.54 -15.97 -4.18
N ILE A 136 7.02 -14.74 -4.04
CA ILE A 136 6.80 -13.71 -5.04
C ILE A 136 7.71 -13.92 -6.26
N THR A 137 7.24 -13.52 -7.43
CA THR A 137 8.06 -13.40 -8.64
C THR A 137 8.15 -11.92 -8.98
N ALA A 138 9.36 -11.36 -8.88
CA ALA A 138 9.64 -10.00 -9.31
C ALA A 138 9.22 -9.86 -10.78
N THR A 139 8.34 -8.90 -11.04
CA THR A 139 7.59 -8.76 -12.29
C THR A 139 7.53 -7.29 -12.66
N ASP A 140 8.07 -6.92 -13.82
CA ASP A 140 8.14 -5.54 -14.24
C ASP A 140 6.77 -5.01 -14.67
N LEU A 141 6.33 -3.96 -13.99
CA LEU A 141 5.09 -3.25 -14.20
C LEU A 141 5.39 -1.81 -14.62
N VAL A 142 4.57 -1.29 -15.54
CA VAL A 142 4.55 0.13 -15.90
C VAL A 142 3.15 0.66 -15.65
N SER A 143 3.04 1.76 -14.91
CA SER A 143 1.78 2.44 -14.59
C SER A 143 1.92 3.94 -14.88
N THR A 144 0.88 4.58 -15.40
CA THR A 144 0.91 5.98 -15.84
C THR A 144 -0.20 6.74 -15.14
N VAL A 145 0.15 7.83 -14.48
CA VAL A 145 -0.74 8.58 -13.58
C VAL A 145 -0.86 10.00 -14.10
N THR A 146 -2.08 10.47 -14.38
CA THR A 146 -2.33 11.87 -14.77
C THR A 146 -2.08 12.80 -13.59
N ARG A 147 -1.25 13.84 -13.75
CA ARG A 147 -0.87 14.80 -12.69
C ARG A 147 -2.01 15.72 -12.25
N THR A 148 -2.98 15.95 -13.13
CA THR A 148 -4.12 16.87 -12.92
C THR A 148 -5.46 16.17 -13.21
N PRO A 149 -5.82 15.14 -12.42
CA PRO A 149 -7.08 14.42 -12.61
C PRO A 149 -8.29 15.33 -12.38
N THR A 150 -9.39 15.02 -13.07
CA THR A 150 -10.66 15.74 -12.94
C THR A 150 -11.78 14.79 -12.60
N LEU A 151 -12.72 15.24 -11.76
CA LEU A 151 -13.89 14.45 -11.39
C LEU A 151 -14.76 14.22 -12.62
N ALA A 152 -15.08 12.96 -12.89
CA ALA A 152 -16.00 12.56 -13.93
C ALA A 152 -17.44 12.93 -13.53
N ALA A 153 -18.31 13.12 -14.53
CA ALA A 153 -19.73 13.39 -14.29
C ALA A 153 -20.48 12.18 -13.69
N THR A 154 -19.90 10.99 -13.79
CA THR A 154 -20.38 9.71 -13.24
C THR A 154 -19.17 8.87 -12.84
N THR A 155 -19.25 8.17 -11.73
CA THR A 155 -18.20 7.27 -11.26
C THR A 155 -18.05 6.05 -12.18
N THR A 156 -16.84 5.48 -12.25
CA THR A 156 -16.55 4.25 -13.01
C THR A 156 -16.44 3.08 -12.04
N PRO A 157 -17.28 2.02 -12.17
CA PRO A 157 -17.16 0.83 -11.33
C PRO A 157 -15.79 0.15 -11.45
N LEU A 158 -15.32 -0.48 -10.38
CA LEU A 158 -14.15 -1.35 -10.44
C LEU A 158 -14.46 -2.59 -11.31
N SER A 159 -13.42 -3.14 -11.94
CA SER A 159 -13.49 -4.42 -12.64
C SER A 159 -12.17 -5.17 -12.48
N GLN A 160 -12.19 -6.49 -12.58
CA GLN A 160 -10.96 -7.31 -12.56
C GLN A 160 -10.02 -7.02 -13.75
N GLY A 161 -10.48 -6.28 -14.77
CA GLY A 161 -9.70 -5.92 -15.95
C GLY A 161 -8.74 -4.75 -15.75
N VAL A 162 -8.94 -3.94 -14.70
CA VAL A 162 -8.22 -2.69 -14.42
C VAL A 162 -7.82 -2.64 -12.94
N LYS A 163 -6.51 -2.66 -12.66
CA LYS A 163 -5.97 -2.56 -11.29
C LYS A 163 -6.26 -1.19 -10.70
N ASN A 164 -6.51 -1.11 -9.39
CA ASN A 164 -7.18 0.06 -8.82
C ASN A 164 -6.21 1.18 -8.46
N ALA A 165 -5.01 0.84 -7.99
CA ALA A 165 -3.95 1.80 -7.67
C ALA A 165 -2.56 1.18 -7.83
N ILE A 166 -1.56 2.04 -7.91
CA ILE A 166 -0.15 1.71 -7.73
C ILE A 166 0.33 2.43 -6.47
N PHE A 167 0.87 1.69 -5.51
CA PHE A 167 1.46 2.30 -4.32
C PHE A 167 2.92 2.69 -4.59
N LEU A 168 3.43 3.68 -3.86
CA LEU A 168 4.77 4.24 -4.03
C LEU A 168 5.89 3.24 -3.67
N ASN A 169 5.56 2.09 -3.08
CA ASN A 169 6.46 0.95 -2.94
C ASN A 169 6.46 -0.01 -4.15
N GLY A 170 5.79 0.33 -5.25
CA GLY A 170 5.80 -0.43 -6.50
C GLY A 170 4.78 -1.58 -6.58
N VAL A 171 3.99 -1.82 -5.53
CA VAL A 171 2.98 -2.89 -5.51
C VAL A 171 1.60 -2.34 -5.86
N ARG A 172 0.84 -3.10 -6.66
CA ARG A 172 -0.51 -2.73 -7.09
C ARG A 172 -1.58 -3.09 -6.07
N LEU A 173 -2.65 -2.31 -6.06
CA LEU A 173 -3.91 -2.58 -5.36
C LEU A 173 -4.93 -3.21 -6.33
N ASP A 174 -5.60 -4.27 -5.89
CA ASP A 174 -6.55 -5.04 -6.69
C ASP A 174 -7.70 -5.58 -5.83
N ILE A 175 -8.50 -4.69 -5.22
CA ILE A 175 -9.58 -4.97 -4.25
C ILE A 175 -10.54 -6.11 -4.67
N LEU A 176 -10.76 -6.31 -5.97
CA LEU A 176 -11.71 -7.31 -6.46
C LEU A 176 -11.06 -8.70 -6.56
N SER A 177 -11.58 -9.64 -5.77
CA SER A 177 -11.22 -11.05 -5.92
C SER A 177 -11.71 -11.64 -7.25
N ALA A 178 -11.13 -12.79 -7.62
CA ALA A 178 -11.67 -13.67 -8.67
C ALA A 178 -12.53 -14.82 -8.09
N GLY A 179 -12.83 -14.80 -6.79
CA GLY A 179 -13.55 -15.84 -6.07
C GLY A 179 -14.99 -15.44 -5.78
N CYS A 180 -15.92 -16.39 -5.82
CA CYS A 180 -17.33 -16.14 -5.59
C CYS A 180 -18.05 -17.38 -5.04
N TYR A 181 -19.30 -17.20 -4.62
CA TYR A 181 -20.20 -18.33 -4.39
C TYR A 181 -20.56 -18.99 -5.72
N ARG A 182 -20.08 -20.22 -5.94
CA ARG A 182 -20.34 -21.05 -7.11
C ARG A 182 -20.46 -22.53 -6.69
N PRO A 183 -21.52 -22.93 -5.98
CA PRO A 183 -21.61 -24.20 -5.25
C PRO A 183 -21.57 -25.44 -6.14
N ASN A 184 -21.89 -25.30 -7.42
CA ASN A 184 -21.84 -26.37 -8.41
C ASN A 184 -20.46 -26.51 -9.11
N SER A 185 -19.45 -25.72 -8.72
CA SER A 185 -18.07 -25.86 -9.22
C SER A 185 -17.42 -27.11 -8.62
N PRO A 186 -16.60 -27.87 -9.38
CA PRO A 186 -15.81 -28.97 -8.81
C PRO A 186 -14.79 -28.48 -7.77
N ASP A 187 -14.36 -27.22 -7.87
CA ASP A 187 -13.40 -26.57 -6.97
C ASP A 187 -14.07 -25.84 -5.79
N ALA A 188 -15.38 -26.01 -5.60
CA ALA A 188 -16.10 -25.34 -4.51
C ALA A 188 -15.82 -26.00 -3.15
N GLY A 189 -15.66 -25.18 -2.11
CA GLY A 189 -15.64 -25.64 -0.72
C GLY A 189 -17.02 -26.09 -0.23
N GLU A 190 -17.10 -26.59 1.00
CA GLU A 190 -18.37 -26.97 1.66
C GLU A 190 -19.33 -25.77 1.82
N ASP A 191 -18.78 -24.57 1.94
CA ASP A 191 -19.46 -23.28 1.90
C ASP A 191 -19.98 -22.91 0.50
N GLY A 192 -19.58 -23.62 -0.55
CA GLY A 192 -19.95 -23.38 -1.94
C GLY A 192 -19.12 -22.32 -2.64
N ASN A 193 -18.06 -21.83 -2.00
CA ASN A 193 -17.21 -20.77 -2.55
C ASN A 193 -16.02 -21.35 -3.34
N VAL A 194 -15.66 -20.67 -4.42
CA VAL A 194 -14.42 -20.89 -5.17
C VAL A 194 -13.46 -19.72 -4.97
N GLY A 195 -12.15 -19.98 -4.93
CA GLY A 195 -11.14 -18.93 -4.81
C GLY A 195 -10.79 -18.21 -6.13
N ILE A 196 -11.22 -18.75 -7.28
CA ILE A 196 -10.84 -18.24 -8.61
C ILE A 196 -11.89 -18.59 -9.69
N GLY A 197 -11.88 -17.82 -10.77
CA GLY A 197 -12.62 -18.11 -12.00
C GLY A 197 -14.03 -17.53 -12.06
N CYS A 198 -14.37 -16.56 -11.22
CA CYS A 198 -15.56 -15.73 -11.31
C CYS A 198 -15.22 -14.35 -11.87
N ASP A 199 -16.11 -13.75 -12.67
CA ASP A 199 -15.96 -12.36 -13.11
C ASP A 199 -16.48 -11.35 -12.08
N SER A 200 -16.19 -10.06 -12.27
CA SER A 200 -16.55 -8.99 -11.32
C SER A 200 -18.05 -8.69 -11.21
N ASN A 201 -18.91 -9.33 -12.01
CA ASN A 201 -20.36 -9.18 -11.95
C ASN A 201 -21.07 -10.37 -11.26
N ALA A 202 -20.33 -11.29 -10.65
CA ALA A 202 -20.93 -12.39 -9.89
C ALA A 202 -21.71 -11.86 -8.67
N ASP A 203 -22.98 -12.29 -8.51
CA ASP A 203 -23.93 -11.84 -7.48
C ASP A 203 -23.45 -11.97 -6.01
N TRP A 204 -22.36 -12.71 -5.79
CA TRP A 204 -21.75 -13.00 -4.50
C TRP A 204 -20.23 -13.11 -4.66
N LEU A 205 -19.60 -12.03 -5.13
CA LEU A 205 -18.15 -11.94 -5.23
C LEU A 205 -17.55 -11.82 -3.82
N LEU A 206 -16.54 -12.63 -3.51
CA LEU A 206 -15.90 -12.65 -2.19
C LEU A 206 -15.10 -11.37 -1.95
N ASP A 207 -15.17 -10.86 -0.72
CA ASP A 207 -14.22 -9.88 -0.19
C ASP A 207 -12.94 -10.60 0.25
N PRO A 208 -11.75 -10.29 -0.33
CA PRO A 208 -10.50 -10.94 0.05
C PRO A 208 -10.11 -10.77 1.52
N LEU A 209 -10.55 -9.69 2.17
CA LEU A 209 -10.31 -9.37 3.58
C LEU A 209 -11.56 -9.61 4.44
N GLY A 210 -12.59 -10.23 3.86
CA GLY A 210 -13.80 -10.63 4.55
C GLY A 210 -13.58 -11.72 5.60
N THR A 211 -14.64 -12.17 6.25
CA THR A 211 -14.54 -13.17 7.35
C THR A 211 -14.11 -14.58 6.91
N GLU A 212 -13.91 -14.82 5.61
CA GLU A 212 -13.43 -16.07 5.04
C GLU A 212 -11.93 -16.00 4.73
N SER A 213 -11.12 -16.89 5.30
CA SER A 213 -9.67 -16.93 5.06
C SER A 213 -9.28 -17.57 3.70
N LYS A 214 -10.12 -17.44 2.67
CA LYS A 214 -9.97 -18.12 1.36
C LYS A 214 -8.74 -17.67 0.57
N PHE A 215 -8.30 -16.42 0.75
CA PHE A 215 -7.25 -15.81 -0.07
C PHE A 215 -5.88 -15.81 0.61
N GLY A 216 -5.79 -16.17 1.89
CA GLY A 216 -4.50 -16.37 2.56
C GLY A 216 -3.59 -15.15 2.55
N VAL A 217 -4.16 -13.94 2.72
CA VAL A 217 -3.37 -12.71 2.81
C VAL A 217 -2.41 -12.74 4.00
N ASP A 218 -1.29 -12.05 3.86
CA ASP A 218 -0.33 -11.80 4.93
C ASP A 218 -0.75 -10.60 5.80
N GLN A 219 0.06 -10.27 6.82
CA GLN A 219 -0.21 -9.16 7.74
C GLN A 219 -0.28 -7.77 7.08
N HIS A 220 0.08 -7.65 5.80
CA HIS A 220 0.02 -6.42 5.00
C HIS A 220 -1.18 -6.42 4.04
N ASN A 221 -2.15 -7.32 4.25
CA ASN A 221 -3.37 -7.45 3.44
C ASN A 221 -3.10 -7.79 1.96
N ALA A 222 -2.01 -8.51 1.68
CA ALA A 222 -1.58 -8.90 0.34
C ALA A 222 -1.31 -10.39 0.21
N HIS A 223 -1.36 -10.88 -1.03
CA HIS A 223 -0.99 -12.25 -1.39
C HIS A 223 -0.46 -12.32 -2.83
N THR A 224 -0.06 -13.50 -3.28
CA THR A 224 0.30 -13.73 -4.69
C THR A 224 -0.85 -14.29 -5.51
N GLN A 225 -1.09 -13.71 -6.68
CA GLN A 225 -1.90 -14.36 -7.71
C GLN A 225 -1.09 -15.50 -8.36
N PRO A 226 -1.73 -16.42 -9.12
CA PRO A 226 -1.02 -17.38 -9.95
C PRO A 226 0.06 -16.69 -10.80
N GLY A 227 1.28 -17.22 -10.77
CA GLY A 227 2.46 -16.58 -11.37
C GLY A 227 3.30 -15.73 -10.39
N GLY A 228 2.92 -15.62 -9.12
CA GLY A 228 3.77 -15.03 -8.07
C GLY A 228 3.72 -13.51 -7.94
N LEU A 229 2.86 -12.81 -8.69
CA LEU A 229 2.72 -11.36 -8.57
C LEU A 229 2.04 -10.99 -7.23
N TYR A 230 2.78 -10.29 -6.37
CA TYR A 230 2.30 -9.77 -5.09
C TYR A 230 1.41 -8.54 -5.30
N HIS A 231 0.26 -8.48 -4.62
CA HIS A 231 -0.69 -7.38 -4.71
C HIS A 231 -1.54 -7.23 -3.44
N TYR A 232 -1.96 -6.01 -3.15
CA TYR A 232 -2.80 -5.67 -1.99
C TYR A 232 -4.29 -5.81 -2.29
N HIS A 233 -5.04 -6.24 -1.28
CA HIS A 233 -6.50 -6.22 -1.20
C HIS A 233 -7.04 -5.18 -0.21
N GLY A 234 -6.16 -4.38 0.40
CA GLY A 234 -6.55 -3.33 1.33
C GLY A 234 -5.39 -2.42 1.70
N GLY A 235 -5.45 -1.84 2.91
CA GLY A 235 -4.37 -1.03 3.45
C GLY A 235 -3.08 -1.83 3.62
N PRO A 236 -1.92 -1.35 3.15
CA PRO A 236 -0.68 -2.13 3.13
C PRO A 236 0.00 -2.31 4.49
N ASN A 237 -0.57 -1.78 5.58
CA ASN A 237 -0.01 -1.75 6.95
C ASN A 237 1.46 -1.29 7.04
N ALA A 238 1.89 -0.52 6.04
CA ALA A 238 3.21 0.04 5.81
C ALA A 238 3.04 1.42 5.16
N MET A 239 4.12 2.18 4.98
CA MET A 239 4.14 3.52 4.37
C MET A 239 3.38 4.62 5.14
N PHE A 240 2.48 4.30 6.07
CA PHE A 240 1.85 5.21 7.02
C PHE A 240 1.66 4.53 8.38
N ASP A 241 1.37 5.31 9.43
CA ASP A 241 1.13 4.80 10.79
C ASP A 241 0.03 5.59 11.53
N ASP A 242 -0.22 5.22 12.79
CA ASP A 242 -1.15 5.90 13.70
C ASP A 242 -0.59 7.22 14.30
N ASN A 243 0.55 7.73 13.82
CA ASN A 243 1.16 8.99 14.25
C ASN A 243 1.28 9.98 13.06
N PRO A 244 0.16 10.30 12.37
CA PRO A 244 0.16 11.18 11.21
C PRO A 244 0.72 12.57 11.49
N GLY A 245 1.08 13.29 10.42
CA GLY A 245 1.39 14.71 10.51
C GLY A 245 0.18 15.55 10.92
N SER A 246 0.40 16.84 11.20
CA SER A 246 -0.67 17.79 11.58
C SER A 246 -1.83 17.91 10.59
N ASN A 247 -1.61 17.46 9.35
CA ASN A 247 -2.56 17.58 8.25
C ASN A 247 -3.16 16.22 7.85
N GLY A 248 -2.87 15.14 8.59
CA GLY A 248 -3.25 13.77 8.25
C GLY A 248 -2.12 12.89 7.74
N SER A 249 -2.49 11.73 7.20
CA SER A 249 -1.59 10.72 6.64
C SER A 249 -0.93 11.18 5.34
N PRO A 250 0.24 10.60 4.99
CA PRO A 250 0.87 10.78 3.68
C PRO A 250 0.00 10.22 2.55
N VAL A 251 0.33 10.62 1.32
CA VAL A 251 -0.01 9.82 0.14
C VAL A 251 0.89 8.59 0.11
N ILE A 252 0.29 7.43 -0.13
CA ILE A 252 0.98 6.14 -0.23
C ILE A 252 0.93 5.55 -1.65
N GLY A 253 0.20 6.20 -2.56
CA GLY A 253 0.02 5.73 -3.94
C GLY A 253 -0.92 6.62 -4.75
N PHE A 254 -1.15 6.22 -5.99
CA PHE A 254 -2.09 6.88 -6.90
C PHE A 254 -3.04 5.86 -7.50
N ALA A 255 -4.33 6.18 -7.50
CA ALA A 255 -5.36 5.39 -8.15
C ALA A 255 -5.24 5.49 -9.67
N ALA A 256 -5.84 4.54 -10.38
CA ALA A 256 -5.77 4.48 -11.85
C ALA A 256 -6.33 5.73 -12.53
N ASP A 257 -7.21 6.48 -11.87
CA ASP A 257 -7.82 7.71 -12.36
C ASP A 257 -7.01 8.99 -12.03
N GLY A 258 -5.80 8.83 -11.50
CA GLY A 258 -4.86 9.92 -11.21
C GLY A 258 -4.95 10.48 -9.78
N TYR A 259 -6.01 10.19 -9.03
CA TYR A 259 -6.17 10.75 -7.69
C TYR A 259 -5.26 10.07 -6.65
N PRO A 260 -4.74 10.81 -5.65
CA PRO A 260 -3.90 10.24 -4.60
C PRO A 260 -4.70 9.28 -3.71
N VAL A 261 -3.99 8.27 -3.20
CA VAL A 261 -4.43 7.38 -2.13
C VAL A 261 -3.68 7.78 -0.85
N TYR A 262 -4.42 8.29 0.14
CA TYR A 262 -3.91 8.63 1.46
C TYR A 262 -3.97 7.43 2.41
N GLY A 263 -3.04 7.38 3.37
CA GLY A 263 -3.23 6.58 4.58
C GLY A 263 -4.46 7.05 5.40
N SER A 264 -4.77 6.36 6.48
CA SER A 264 -6.11 6.46 7.11
C SER A 264 -6.52 7.79 7.74
N TYR A 265 -5.61 8.75 7.94
CA TYR A 265 -5.89 9.97 8.72
C TYR A 265 -6.03 11.22 7.85
N PHE A 266 -6.92 12.12 8.27
CA PHE A 266 -7.11 13.45 7.68
C PHE A 266 -7.27 14.52 8.77
N TYR A 267 -7.04 15.78 8.40
CA TYR A 267 -7.40 16.92 9.25
C TYR A 267 -8.88 17.28 9.06
N ASP A 268 -9.68 17.10 10.10
CA ASP A 268 -11.10 17.42 10.09
C ASP A 268 -11.31 18.87 10.55
N ASN A 269 -11.53 19.76 9.58
CA ASN A 269 -11.79 21.18 9.83
C ASN A 269 -12.99 21.46 10.76
N ASN A 270 -13.95 20.54 10.90
CA ASN A 270 -15.12 20.73 11.76
C ASN A 270 -14.79 20.52 13.24
N THR A 271 -13.83 19.64 13.54
CA THR A 271 -13.40 19.30 14.90
C THR A 271 -12.05 19.91 15.27
N GLY A 272 -11.27 20.35 14.28
CA GLY A 272 -9.91 20.88 14.45
C GLY A 272 -8.88 19.80 14.81
N GLN A 273 -9.18 18.53 14.52
CA GLN A 273 -8.39 17.37 14.92
C GLN A 273 -7.95 16.53 13.72
N VAL A 274 -6.80 15.86 13.86
CA VAL A 274 -6.42 14.76 12.95
C VAL A 274 -7.05 13.47 13.47
N ARG A 275 -7.83 12.80 12.63
CA ARG A 275 -8.51 11.53 12.97
C ARG A 275 -8.59 10.59 11.77
N LYS A 276 -8.93 9.32 12.01
CA LYS A 276 -9.20 8.38 10.92
C LYS A 276 -10.42 8.80 10.11
N ALA A 277 -10.37 8.58 8.80
CA ALA A 277 -11.51 8.62 7.91
C ALA A 277 -12.41 7.40 8.15
N ILE A 278 -13.72 7.62 8.16
CA ILE A 278 -14.74 6.60 8.36
C ILE A 278 -15.40 6.31 7.01
N SER A 279 -15.40 5.05 6.59
CA SER A 279 -16.10 4.59 5.39
C SER A 279 -17.60 4.87 5.48
N GLY A 280 -18.21 5.31 4.39
CA GLY A 280 -19.67 5.46 4.28
C GLY A 280 -20.43 4.13 4.07
N TYR A 281 -19.73 2.99 4.05
CA TYR A 281 -20.33 1.67 3.94
C TYR A 281 -20.74 1.09 5.29
N THR A 282 -21.79 0.27 5.29
CA THR A 282 -22.30 -0.43 6.47
C THR A 282 -22.60 -1.88 6.13
N LEU A 283 -22.31 -2.79 7.05
CA LEU A 283 -22.68 -4.20 6.91
C LEU A 283 -24.20 -4.33 7.02
N LYS A 284 -24.85 -4.95 6.03
CA LYS A 284 -26.29 -5.22 6.03
C LYS A 284 -26.65 -6.06 7.24
N THR A 285 -27.82 -5.83 7.83
CA THR A 285 -28.28 -6.61 9.00
C THR A 285 -29.14 -7.80 8.59
N GLY A 286 -29.01 -8.92 9.30
CA GLY A 286 -29.88 -10.09 9.16
C GLY A 286 -29.47 -11.04 8.03
N SER A 287 -30.41 -11.87 7.58
CA SER A 287 -30.11 -13.02 6.71
C SER A 287 -30.14 -12.71 5.21
N ARG A 288 -29.18 -13.28 4.47
CA ARG A 288 -29.19 -13.41 2.99
C ARG A 288 -30.30 -14.34 2.48
N GLY A 289 -30.91 -15.13 3.37
CA GLY A 289 -31.98 -16.07 3.06
C GLY A 289 -31.54 -17.54 3.17
N THR A 290 -32.29 -18.42 2.50
CA THR A 290 -31.99 -19.86 2.44
C THR A 290 -30.93 -20.14 1.37
N ARG A 291 -29.94 -20.95 1.71
CA ARG A 291 -28.88 -21.38 0.77
C ARG A 291 -29.48 -22.14 -0.41
N SER A 292 -29.02 -21.82 -1.61
CA SER A 292 -29.43 -22.39 -2.90
C SER A 292 -28.29 -22.24 -3.92
N ASP A 293 -28.49 -22.68 -5.16
CA ASP A 293 -27.47 -22.61 -6.22
C ASP A 293 -27.02 -21.17 -6.57
N THR A 294 -27.82 -20.15 -6.25
CA THR A 294 -27.56 -18.72 -6.55
C THR A 294 -27.53 -17.83 -5.31
N ASN A 295 -27.58 -18.40 -4.10
CA ASN A 295 -27.52 -17.63 -2.86
C ASN A 295 -26.81 -18.45 -1.76
N PRO A 296 -25.74 -17.95 -1.12
CA PRO A 296 -25.01 -18.66 -0.07
C PRO A 296 -25.81 -18.85 1.22
N GLY A 297 -26.85 -18.04 1.43
CA GLY A 297 -27.65 -18.03 2.65
C GLY A 297 -26.87 -17.60 3.89
N GLY A 298 -27.44 -17.87 5.07
CA GLY A 298 -26.86 -17.42 6.34
C GLY A 298 -27.06 -15.92 6.59
N ASP A 299 -26.27 -15.33 7.47
CA ASP A 299 -26.32 -13.91 7.80
C ASP A 299 -25.28 -13.11 7.02
N HIS A 300 -25.61 -11.86 6.68
CA HIS A 300 -24.63 -10.92 6.11
C HIS A 300 -23.52 -10.73 7.14
N ASN A 301 -22.31 -11.13 6.79
CA ASN A 301 -21.18 -11.25 7.72
C ASN A 301 -19.90 -10.59 7.21
N GLY A 302 -19.92 -10.04 6.00
CA GLY A 302 -18.76 -9.44 5.34
C GLY A 302 -17.92 -10.48 4.60
N THR A 303 -18.47 -11.66 4.29
CA THR A 303 -17.80 -12.63 3.39
C THR A 303 -17.87 -12.16 1.94
N TYR A 304 -18.95 -11.49 1.55
CA TYR A 304 -19.19 -11.04 0.18
C TYR A 304 -19.20 -9.52 0.09
N ASN A 305 -18.78 -8.98 -1.05
CA ASN A 305 -18.92 -7.56 -1.37
C ASN A 305 -20.37 -7.09 -1.19
N ASP A 306 -21.33 -7.94 -1.58
CA ASP A 306 -22.76 -7.69 -1.48
C ASP A 306 -23.34 -7.81 -0.06
N ASP A 307 -22.55 -8.17 0.94
CA ASP A 307 -22.95 -8.00 2.36
C ASP A 307 -22.95 -6.53 2.79
N TRP A 308 -22.30 -5.65 2.06
CA TRP A 308 -22.16 -4.23 2.39
C TRP A 308 -23.13 -3.38 1.57
N GLU A 309 -23.54 -2.25 2.14
CA GLU A 309 -24.28 -1.19 1.44
C GLU A 309 -23.69 0.19 1.75
N TYR A 310 -23.69 1.08 0.76
CA TYR A 310 -23.35 2.48 0.99
C TYR A 310 -24.55 3.17 1.65
N THR A 311 -24.33 3.67 2.87
CA THR A 311 -25.36 4.39 3.64
C THR A 311 -25.06 5.87 3.81
N GLY A 312 -23.83 6.30 3.48
CA GLY A 312 -23.33 7.63 3.78
C GLY A 312 -23.06 7.86 5.27
N ASN A 313 -23.05 6.81 6.10
CA ASN A 313 -22.76 6.90 7.54
C ASN A 313 -21.23 6.95 7.80
N GLY A 314 -20.56 7.97 7.28
CA GLY A 314 -19.12 8.16 7.42
C GLY A 314 -18.65 9.53 6.93
N ASP A 315 -17.35 9.65 6.67
CA ASP A 315 -16.74 10.83 6.04
C ASP A 315 -16.66 10.68 4.51
N LEU A 316 -16.58 9.44 4.03
CA LEU A 316 -16.22 9.10 2.65
C LEU A 316 -17.45 8.85 1.76
N ASP A 317 -17.28 9.16 0.47
CA ASP A 317 -18.27 8.94 -0.59
C ASP A 317 -18.42 7.47 -1.01
N GLU A 318 -19.29 7.19 -1.99
CA GLU A 318 -19.52 5.85 -2.50
C GLU A 318 -18.29 5.20 -3.17
N CYS A 319 -17.26 5.99 -3.54
CA CYS A 319 -16.01 5.48 -4.06
C CYS A 319 -14.93 5.29 -2.98
N ASN A 320 -15.23 5.66 -1.73
CA ASN A 320 -14.32 5.68 -0.58
C ASN A 320 -13.23 6.76 -0.68
N GLY A 321 -13.58 7.91 -1.27
CA GLY A 321 -12.79 9.13 -1.21
C GLY A 321 -13.54 10.30 -0.58
N MET A 322 -12.87 11.44 -0.48
CA MET A 322 -13.46 12.71 -0.10
C MET A 322 -12.58 13.88 -0.55
N ALA A 323 -13.13 15.09 -0.53
CA ALA A 323 -12.38 16.33 -0.73
C ALA A 323 -12.05 17.02 0.59
N VAL A 324 -10.75 17.16 0.91
CA VAL A 324 -10.25 17.93 2.07
C VAL A 324 -9.49 19.14 1.53
N ASP A 325 -9.84 20.34 2.00
CA ASP A 325 -9.27 21.62 1.56
C ASP A 325 -9.25 21.84 0.03
N GLY A 326 -10.22 21.26 -0.67
CA GLY A 326 -10.35 21.31 -2.14
C GLY A 326 -9.58 20.23 -2.89
N GLN A 327 -8.77 19.40 -2.21
CA GLN A 327 -8.10 18.25 -2.79
C GLN A 327 -8.91 16.97 -2.58
N TYR A 328 -9.30 16.31 -3.68
CA TYR A 328 -9.94 15.00 -3.63
C TYR A 328 -8.89 13.88 -3.57
N GLY A 329 -9.19 12.80 -2.84
CA GLY A 329 -8.39 11.57 -2.83
C GLY A 329 -9.10 10.42 -2.11
N TYR A 330 -8.59 9.22 -2.30
CA TYR A 330 -9.04 7.99 -1.63
C TYR A 330 -8.35 7.80 -0.30
N TYR A 331 -8.98 7.10 0.64
CA TYR A 331 -8.45 6.90 1.98
C TYR A 331 -8.46 5.43 2.39
N VAL A 332 -7.33 4.94 2.89
CA VAL A 332 -7.26 3.61 3.53
C VAL A 332 -8.16 3.59 4.77
N THR A 333 -9.03 2.59 4.90
CA THR A 333 -9.99 2.47 6.01
C THR A 333 -9.87 1.12 6.72
N ASP A 334 -10.19 1.11 8.02
CA ASP A 334 -10.17 -0.09 8.87
C ASP A 334 -11.34 -1.07 8.57
N THR A 335 -12.22 -0.72 7.61
CA THR A 335 -13.44 -1.44 7.24
C THR A 335 -13.63 -1.43 5.72
N TYR A 336 -14.55 -2.24 5.21
CA TYR A 336 -14.97 -2.18 3.81
C TYR A 336 -15.22 -0.74 3.32
N PRO A 337 -14.77 -0.35 2.13
CA PRO A 337 -14.13 -1.13 1.06
C PRO A 337 -12.60 -1.09 1.11
N TRP A 338 -12.01 -0.88 2.30
CA TRP A 338 -10.57 -0.91 2.60
C TRP A 338 -9.75 0.24 2.00
N VAL A 339 -9.94 0.58 0.72
CA VAL A 339 -9.25 1.71 0.05
C VAL A 339 -10.12 2.40 -0.99
N ILE A 340 -10.79 1.66 -1.88
CA ILE A 340 -11.49 2.20 -3.05
C ILE A 340 -12.64 1.27 -3.48
N LYS A 341 -13.76 1.84 -3.94
CA LYS A 341 -14.93 1.07 -4.41
C LYS A 341 -15.46 1.45 -5.81
N CYS A 342 -15.06 2.61 -6.30
CA CYS A 342 -15.19 3.04 -7.70
C CYS A 342 -14.15 4.12 -7.99
N PHE A 343 -13.98 4.48 -9.26
CA PHE A 343 -13.17 5.62 -9.65
C PHE A 343 -14.06 6.86 -9.82
N SER A 344 -13.61 7.98 -9.26
CA SER A 344 -14.26 9.29 -9.32
C SER A 344 -13.73 10.14 -10.49
N GLY A 345 -12.57 9.80 -11.05
CA GLY A 345 -12.05 10.31 -12.33
C GLY A 345 -12.18 9.29 -13.47
N THR A 346 -11.29 9.39 -14.46
CA THR A 346 -11.20 8.46 -15.60
C THR A 346 -9.95 7.59 -15.50
N PRO A 347 -10.06 6.25 -15.34
CA PRO A 347 -8.90 5.36 -15.25
C PRO A 347 -8.02 5.38 -16.50
N HIS A 348 -6.70 5.42 -16.30
CA HIS A 348 -5.70 5.34 -17.35
C HIS A 348 -5.47 3.89 -17.83
N GLU A 349 -5.32 3.70 -19.14
CA GLU A 349 -5.27 2.36 -19.76
C GLU A 349 -4.08 1.48 -19.35
N SER A 350 -2.99 2.08 -18.86
CA SER A 350 -1.82 1.34 -18.35
C SER A 350 -2.09 0.52 -17.08
N PHE A 351 -3.22 0.75 -16.39
CA PHE A 351 -3.69 -0.10 -15.30
C PHE A 351 -4.41 -1.38 -15.76
N GLY A 352 -4.63 -1.54 -17.07
CA GLY A 352 -5.18 -2.77 -17.63
C GLY A 352 -4.28 -4.00 -17.43
N ASN A 353 -4.89 -5.19 -17.33
CA ASN A 353 -4.18 -6.45 -17.05
C ASN A 353 -3.07 -6.82 -18.06
N ASN A 354 -3.09 -6.27 -19.28
CA ASN A 354 -2.12 -6.59 -20.32
C ASN A 354 -0.75 -5.88 -20.14
N ASN A 355 -0.63 -4.96 -19.17
CA ASN A 355 0.58 -4.14 -18.97
C ASN A 355 1.58 -4.77 -18.00
N ILE A 356 1.75 -6.09 -18.08
CA ILE A 356 2.80 -6.85 -17.40
C ILE A 356 3.92 -7.07 -18.41
N GLN A 357 5.08 -6.43 -18.22
CA GLN A 357 6.26 -6.67 -19.07
C GLN A 357 7.09 -7.83 -18.52
N GLY A 358 6.55 -9.04 -18.62
CA GLY A 358 7.33 -10.26 -18.39
C GLY A 358 8.12 -10.68 -19.64
N PRO A 359 9.27 -11.37 -19.50
CA PRO A 359 9.89 -12.08 -20.61
C PRO A 359 8.90 -13.12 -21.15
N GLY A 360 8.53 -12.99 -22.44
CA GLY A 360 7.31 -13.57 -23.00
C GLY A 360 7.06 -15.05 -22.68
N GLY A 361 6.08 -15.31 -21.81
CA GLY A 361 5.47 -16.63 -21.68
C GLY A 361 4.66 -16.99 -22.94
N PRO A 362 4.59 -18.28 -23.31
CA PRO A 362 3.90 -18.69 -24.54
C PRO A 362 2.38 -18.47 -24.42
N PRO A 363 1.69 -18.18 -25.54
CA PRO A 363 0.23 -18.04 -25.54
C PRO A 363 -0.44 -19.35 -25.08
N GLY A 364 -1.40 -19.23 -24.17
CA GLY A 364 -2.27 -20.35 -23.81
C GLY A 364 -3.14 -20.79 -24.99
N ASN A 365 -3.28 -22.10 -25.16
CA ASN A 365 -4.18 -22.74 -26.13
C ASN A 365 -5.62 -22.79 -25.62
#